data_AF-A0A7V8XG54-F1
#
_entry.id   AF-A0A7V8XG54-F1
#
_cell.length_a   1.000
_cell.length_b   1.000
_cell.length_c   1.000
_cell.angle_alpha   90.00
_cell.angle_beta   90.00
_cell.angle_gamma   90.00
#
_symmetry.space_group_name_H-M   'P 1'
#
loop_
_entity.id
_entity.type
_entity.pdbx_description
1 polymer ?
#
loop_
_entity_poly.entity_id
_entity_poly.type
_entity_poly.pdbx_seq_one_letter_code
_entity_poly.pdbx_strand_id
1 'polypeptide(L)'
;MAGPLEELVKRILRRVEQFKEEHGLAEVVVSIELVDGSLHRLKTLSAEPGFGFLSFCPHCGEGEDPEEIIVPLGAVREMRIGAPGPEQTVGFTGTVQSRE
;
A
#
# COMPACT_ATOMS: atom_id res chain seq x y z
N MET A 1 9.47 -20.65 -14.73
CA MET A 1 9.01 -19.37 -15.28
C MET A 1 8.06 -18.78 -14.27
N ALA A 2 8.28 -17.53 -13.87
CA ALA A 2 7.38 -16.85 -12.94
C ALA A 2 5.99 -16.70 -13.55
N GLY A 3 4.94 -16.94 -12.76
CA GLY A 3 3.57 -16.75 -13.20
C GLY A 3 3.21 -15.28 -13.41
N PRO A 4 2.09 -14.95 -14.09
CA PRO A 4 1.69 -13.56 -14.31
C PRO A 4 1.59 -12.72 -13.03
N LEU A 5 1.12 -13.32 -11.93
CA LEU A 5 1.00 -12.64 -10.64
C LEU A 5 2.37 -12.36 -10.00
N GLU A 6 3.29 -13.32 -10.06
CA GLU A 6 4.66 -13.15 -9.56
C GLU A 6 5.38 -12.03 -10.33
N GLU A 7 5.19 -11.96 -11.65
CA GLU A 7 5.72 -10.89 -12.48
C GLU A 7 5.07 -9.53 -12.17
N LEU A 8 3.78 -9.49 -11.86
CA LEU A 8 3.11 -8.26 -11.41
C LEU A 8 3.74 -7.75 -10.10
N VAL A 9 3.88 -8.62 -9.10
CA VAL A 9 4.48 -8.24 -7.80
C VAL A 9 5.91 -7.75 -7.99
N LYS A 10 6.73 -8.44 -8.79
CA LYS A 10 8.10 -7.98 -9.12
C LYS A 10 8.11 -6.60 -9.77
N ARG A 11 7.18 -6.32 -10.70
CA ARG A 11 7.07 -5.01 -11.34
C ARG A 11 6.65 -3.92 -10.36
N ILE A 12 5.74 -4.22 -9.43
CA ILE A 12 5.34 -3.29 -8.37
C ILE A 12 6.55 -2.95 -7.48
N LEU A 13 7.26 -3.96 -6.97
CA LEU A 13 8.44 -3.77 -6.12
C LEU A 13 9.51 -2.96 -6.85
N ARG A 14 9.77 -3.25 -8.13
CA ARG A 14 10.68 -2.44 -8.95
C ARG A 14 10.20 -1.00 -9.10
N ARG A 15 8.89 -0.77 -9.25
CA ARG A 15 8.33 0.59 -9.35
C ARG A 15 8.48 1.36 -8.04
N VAL A 16 8.37 0.70 -6.88
CA VAL A 16 8.62 1.29 -5.56
C VAL A 16 10.05 1.79 -5.44
N GLU A 17 11.03 0.95 -5.79
CA GLU A 17 12.45 1.35 -5.77
C GLU A 17 12.73 2.49 -6.76
N GLN A 18 12.21 2.40 -7.98
CA GLN A 18 12.38 3.45 -8.97
C GLN A 18 11.77 4.78 -8.51
N PHE A 19 10.59 4.76 -7.88
CA PHE A 19 9.96 5.96 -7.33
C PHE A 19 10.83 6.58 -6.23
N LYS A 20 11.39 5.76 -5.34
CA LYS A 20 12.32 6.21 -4.30
C LYS A 20 13.52 6.96 -4.90
N GLU A 21 14.15 6.38 -5.93
CA GLU A 21 15.29 6.96 -6.62
C GLU A 21 14.93 8.24 -7.38
N GLU A 22 13.84 8.23 -8.17
CA GLU A 22 13.35 9.37 -8.96
C GLU A 22 13.09 10.61 -8.11
N HIS A 23 12.65 10.41 -6.87
CA HIS A 23 12.31 11.49 -5.94
C HIS A 23 13.38 11.77 -4.88
N GLY A 24 14.54 11.08 -4.93
CA GLY A 24 15.64 11.30 -3.99
C GLY A 24 15.27 11.04 -2.53
N LEU A 25 14.35 10.11 -2.27
CA LEU A 25 13.80 9.84 -0.94
C LEU A 25 14.66 8.82 -0.18
N ALA A 26 14.88 9.04 1.12
CA ALA A 26 15.54 8.06 1.99
C ALA A 26 14.69 6.80 2.19
N GLU A 27 13.37 6.98 2.27
CA GLU A 27 12.36 5.94 2.43
C GLU A 27 11.09 6.32 1.66
N VAL A 28 10.26 5.32 1.38
CA VAL A 28 8.94 5.48 0.74
C VAL A 28 7.91 4.69 1.53
N VAL A 29 6.66 5.14 1.48
CA VAL A 29 5.53 4.41 2.05
C VAL A 29 4.69 3.83 0.93
N VAL A 30 4.39 2.55 1.03
CA VAL A 30 3.42 1.88 0.18
C VAL A 30 2.16 1.64 1.00
N SER A 31 1.02 1.97 0.43
CA SER A 31 -0.30 1.69 1.03
C SER A 31 -1.17 0.91 0.06
N ILE A 32 -2.03 0.04 0.58
CA ILE A 32 -3.06 -0.68 -0.16
C ILE A 32 -4.43 -0.31 0.41
N GLU A 33 -5.34 0.03 -0.49
CA GLU A 33 -6.76 0.21 -0.20
C GLU A 33 -7.51 -1.00 -0.75
N LEU A 34 -8.32 -1.64 0.10
CA LEU A 34 -9.19 -2.74 -0.28
C LEU A 34 -10.58 -2.22 -0.65
N VAL A 35 -11.36 -3.03 -1.37
CA VAL A 35 -12.71 -2.66 -1.83
C VAL A 35 -13.72 -2.45 -0.69
N ASP A 36 -13.42 -2.95 0.51
CA ASP A 36 -14.21 -2.71 1.73
C ASP A 36 -13.89 -1.35 2.39
N GLY A 37 -12.91 -0.61 1.86
CA GLY A 37 -12.43 0.67 2.38
C GLY A 37 -11.28 0.55 3.40
N SER A 38 -10.84 -0.66 3.74
CA SER A 38 -9.69 -0.87 4.62
C SER A 38 -8.40 -0.35 3.98
N LEU A 39 -7.57 0.33 4.76
CA LEU A 39 -6.30 0.92 4.32
C LEU A 39 -5.15 0.40 5.18
N HIS A 40 -4.15 -0.23 4.55
CA HIS A 40 -2.96 -0.74 5.24
C HIS A 40 -1.69 -0.09 4.69
N ARG A 41 -0.74 0.23 5.57
CA ARG A 41 0.65 0.55 5.19
C ARG A 41 1.43 -0.74 5.11
N LEU A 42 2.10 -0.99 3.99
CA LEU A 42 2.72 -2.29 3.69
C LEU A 42 4.16 -2.32 4.17
N LYS A 43 4.51 -3.41 4.85
CA LYS A 43 5.89 -3.80 5.11
C LYS A 43 6.41 -4.76 4.05
N THR A 44 5.56 -5.66 3.56
CA THR A 44 5.90 -6.66 2.54
C THR A 44 4.76 -6.85 1.55
N LEU A 45 5.08 -7.39 0.38
CA LEU A 45 4.12 -7.79 -0.66
C LEU A 45 4.60 -9.09 -1.33
N SER A 46 3.71 -10.06 -1.49
CA SER A 46 4.01 -11.38 -2.03
C SER A 46 2.92 -11.88 -2.97
N ALA A 47 3.34 -12.68 -3.97
CA ALA A 47 2.44 -13.37 -4.90
C ALA A 47 1.99 -14.75 -4.38
N GLU A 48 2.56 -15.24 -3.27
CA GLU A 48 2.13 -16.49 -2.63
C GLU A 48 0.78 -16.29 -1.94
N PRO A 49 -0.12 -17.30 -1.92
CA PRO A 49 0.05 -18.67 -2.41
C PRO A 49 -0.17 -18.83 -3.94
N GLY A 50 -0.37 -17.74 -4.67
CA GLY A 50 -0.68 -17.75 -6.10
C GLY A 50 -2.19 -17.77 -6.37
N PHE A 51 -2.57 -18.30 -7.54
CA PHE A 51 -3.99 -18.51 -7.92
C PHE A 51 -4.89 -17.26 -7.85
N GLY A 52 -4.31 -16.07 -8.08
CA GLY A 52 -5.04 -14.80 -8.02
C GLY A 52 -5.22 -14.24 -6.61
N PHE A 53 -4.46 -14.73 -5.64
CA PHE A 53 -4.37 -14.16 -4.29
C PHE A 53 -3.07 -13.40 -4.08
N LEU A 54 -3.17 -12.23 -3.46
CA LEU A 54 -2.06 -11.37 -3.09
C LEU A 54 -1.92 -11.41 -1.56
N SER A 55 -0.69 -11.54 -1.07
CA SER A 55 -0.40 -11.52 0.36
C SER A 55 0.43 -10.30 0.72
N PHE A 56 0.16 -9.69 1.88
CA PHE A 56 0.95 -8.58 2.40
C PHE A 56 0.98 -8.60 3.93
N CYS A 57 2.09 -8.15 4.50
CA CYS A 57 2.17 -7.82 5.92
C CYS A 57 2.02 -6.31 6.09
N PRO A 58 1.05 -5.84 6.90
CA PRO A 58 1.02 -4.46 7.33
C PRO A 58 2.24 -4.07 8.18
N HIS A 59 2.54 -2.78 8.25
CA HIS A 59 3.35 -2.22 9.33
C HIS A 59 2.53 -2.24 10.62
N CYS A 60 2.99 -3.01 11.61
CA CYS A 60 2.44 -3.05 12.96
C CYS A 60 3.15 -2.03 13.86
N GLY A 61 2.44 -1.46 14.84
CA GLY A 61 3.02 -0.59 15.87
C GLY A 61 3.89 -1.35 16.86
N GLU A 62 4.57 -0.61 17.74
CA GLU A 62 5.37 -1.23 18.82
C GLU A 62 4.48 -2.07 19.75
N GLY A 63 4.82 -3.35 19.90
CA GLY A 63 4.12 -4.29 20.78
C GLY A 63 2.98 -5.07 20.12
N GLU A 64 2.72 -4.86 18.82
CA GLU A 64 1.78 -5.66 18.04
C GLU A 64 2.47 -6.84 17.36
N ASP A 65 1.81 -8.00 17.36
CA ASP A 65 2.28 -9.19 16.64
C ASP A 65 2.14 -8.99 15.11
N PRO A 66 3.11 -9.44 14.31
CA PRO A 66 3.01 -9.37 12.86
C PRO A 66 1.89 -10.27 12.34
N GLU A 67 1.09 -9.76 11.40
CA GLU A 67 0.09 -10.53 10.67
C GLU A 67 0.39 -10.58 9.17
N GLU A 68 -0.05 -11.66 8.52
CA GLU A 68 -0.07 -11.79 7.06
C GLU A 68 -1.53 -11.78 6.60
N ILE A 69 -1.85 -10.86 5.70
CA ILE A 69 -3.17 -10.72 5.11
C ILE A 69 -3.13 -11.24 3.68
N ILE A 70 -4.01 -12.20 3.38
CA ILE A 70 -4.15 -12.82 2.06
C ILE A 70 -5.51 -12.43 1.47
N VAL A 71 -5.51 -11.76 0.31
CA VAL A 71 -6.73 -11.28 -0.35
C VAL A 71 -6.79 -11.72 -1.81
N PRO A 72 -7.98 -11.94 -2.39
CA PRO A 72 -8.12 -12.03 -3.84
C PRO A 72 -7.61 -10.74 -4.51
N LEU A 73 -6.94 -10.84 -5.66
CA LEU A 73 -6.45 -9.67 -6.41
C LEU A 73 -7.59 -8.68 -6.73
N GLY A 74 -8.79 -9.20 -7.00
CA GLY A 74 -9.99 -8.39 -7.24
C GLY A 74 -10.53 -7.62 -6.01
N ALA A 75 -10.01 -7.89 -4.81
CA ALA A 75 -10.33 -7.14 -3.61
C ALA A 75 -9.43 -5.91 -3.41
N VAL A 76 -8.38 -5.77 -4.22
CA VAL A 76 -7.51 -4.59 -4.18
C VAL A 76 -8.14 -3.47 -4.99
N ARG A 77 -8.39 -2.33 -4.34
CA ARG A 77 -8.92 -1.14 -5.00
C ARG A 77 -7.81 -0.26 -5.56
N GLU A 78 -6.78 0.02 -4.77
CA GLU A 78 -5.64 0.86 -5.17
C GLU A 78 -4.39 0.52 -4.37
N MET A 79 -3.21 0.67 -4.98
CA MET A 79 -1.94 0.75 -4.28
C MET A 79 -1.29 2.11 -4.55
N ARG A 80 -0.86 2.80 -3.48
CA ARG A 80 -0.21 4.11 -3.58
C ARG A 80 1.21 4.04 -3.05
N ILE A 81 2.14 4.65 -3.81
CA ILE A 81 3.53 4.86 -3.42
C ILE A 81 3.69 6.36 -3.15
N GLY A 82 4.18 6.73 -1.98
CA GLY A 82 4.36 8.13 -1.61
C GLY A 82 5.59 8.34 -0.74
N ALA A 83 5.95 9.60 -0.55
CA ALA A 83 6.91 9.97 0.49
C ALA A 83 6.31 9.62 1.87
N PRO A 84 7.15 9.30 2.87
CA PRO A 84 6.68 9.19 4.25
C PRO A 84 6.04 10.51 4.65
N GLY A 85 4.74 10.47 4.95
CA GLY A 85 4.05 11.61 5.53
C GLY A 85 4.47 11.81 6.99
N PRO A 86 4.34 13.03 7.55
CA PRO A 86 4.20 13.15 9.00
C PRO A 86 3.04 12.24 9.42
N GLU A 87 3.15 11.57 10.57
CA GLU A 87 2.04 10.82 11.15
C GLU A 87 0.77 11.66 10.99
N GLN A 88 -0.21 11.12 10.26
CA GLN A 88 -1.27 11.89 9.61
C GLN A 88 -1.84 12.97 10.54
N THR A 89 -1.41 14.23 10.37
CA THR A 89 -2.12 15.37 10.94
C THR A 89 -3.42 15.48 10.16
N VAL A 90 -4.48 14.83 10.65
CA VAL A 90 -5.82 14.96 10.09
C VAL A 90 -6.25 16.41 10.32
N GLY A 91 -6.17 17.22 9.27
CA GLY A 91 -6.65 18.60 9.25
C GLY A 91 -7.81 18.71 8.28
N PHE A 92 -9.05 18.75 8.77
CA PHE A 92 -10.20 19.16 7.97
C PHE A 92 -10.39 20.67 8.12
N THR A 93 -10.27 21.42 7.02
CA THR A 93 -10.77 22.79 6.95
C THR A 93 -11.80 22.88 5.83
N GLY A 94 -13.06 23.07 6.22
CA GLY A 94 -14.16 23.34 5.31
C GLY A 94 -14.70 24.74 5.59
N THR A 95 -14.77 25.59 4.57
CA THR A 95 -15.60 26.81 4.65
C THR A 95 -16.86 26.57 3.85
N VAL A 96 -18.00 26.61 4.54
CA VAL A 96 -19.31 26.65 3.90
C VAL A 96 -19.54 28.08 3.46
N GLN A 97 -19.52 28.35 2.15
CA GLN A 97 -20.04 29.60 1.63
C GLN A 97 -21.57 29.49 1.53
N SER A 98 -22.27 30.05 2.51
CA SER A 98 -23.70 30.35 2.38
C SER A 98 -23.86 31.48 1.37
N ARG A 99 -24.56 31.22 0.27
CA ARG A 99 -25.07 32.28 -0.60
C ARG A 99 -26.39 32.78 0.00
N GLU A 100 -26.44 34.08 0.29
CA GLU A 100 -27.67 34.84 0.53
C GLU A 100 -28.55 34.90 -0.74
#